data_AF-A0A4S8MXG4-F1
#
_entry.id   AF-A0A4S8MXG4-F1
#
_cell.length_a   1.000
_cell.length_b   1.000
_cell.length_c   1.000
_cell.angle_alpha   90.00
_cell.angle_beta   90.00
_cell.angle_gamma   90.00
#
_symmetry.space_group_name_H-M   'P 1'
#
loop_
_entity.id
_entity.type
_entity.pdbx_description
1 polymer ?
#
loop_
_entity_poly.entity_id
_entity_poly.type
_entity_poly.pdbx_seq_one_letter_code
_entity_poly.pdbx_strand_id
1 'polypeptide(L)'
;MPGWCEYHYRDEQKSTFTAAKEVAFEWLGACPTDVIRRFINCAWGFMSTYCCGLTGRAAEWAVKKQRGHRAVSELATTSIEAVLN
;
A
#
# COMPACT_ATOMS: atom_id res chain seq x y z
N MET A 1 -3.40 4.86 -0.35
CA MET A 1 -3.34 6.06 -1.19
C MET A 1 -4.10 5.83 -2.49
N PRO A 2 -3.97 4.71 -3.24
CA PRO A 2 -4.78 4.51 -4.45
C PRO A 2 -6.28 4.48 -4.11
N GLY A 3 -6.69 3.59 -3.20
CA GLY A 3 -8.11 3.31 -3.01
C GLY A 3 -9.01 4.47 -2.54
N TRP A 4 -8.50 5.45 -1.78
CA TRP A 4 -9.35 6.56 -1.29
C TRP A 4 -9.49 7.66 -2.33
N CYS A 5 -8.37 8.17 -2.86
CA CYS A 5 -8.39 9.21 -3.89
C CYS A 5 -9.01 8.70 -5.19
N GLU A 6 -8.73 7.44 -5.57
CA GLU A 6 -9.32 6.82 -6.76
C GLU A 6 -10.83 6.62 -6.61
N TYR A 7 -11.30 6.25 -5.42
CA TYR A 7 -12.72 6.09 -5.14
C TYR A 7 -13.48 7.41 -5.34
N HIS A 8 -13.03 8.48 -4.67
CA HIS A 8 -13.67 9.80 -4.79
C HIS A 8 -13.50 10.41 -6.18
N TYR A 9 -12.33 10.21 -6.80
CA TYR A 9 -12.13 10.58 -8.19
C TYR A 9 -13.14 9.88 -9.11
N ARG A 10 -13.48 8.60 -8.89
CA ARG A 10 -14.44 7.87 -9.73
C ARG A 10 -15.90 8.20 -9.44
N ASP A 11 -16.21 8.63 -8.24
CA ASP A 11 -17.57 8.98 -7.83
C ASP A 11 -18.06 10.25 -8.56
N GLU A 12 -17.13 11.16 -8.88
CA GLU A 12 -17.46 12.38 -9.59
C GLU A 12 -17.61 12.22 -11.10
N GLN A 13 -18.68 12.80 -11.63
CA GLN A 13 -18.92 12.89 -13.07
C GLN A 13 -18.06 14.00 -13.69
N LYS A 14 -17.19 13.63 -14.64
CA LYS A 14 -16.32 14.58 -15.36
C LYS A 14 -16.72 14.61 -16.83
N SER A 15 -17.15 15.76 -17.32
CA SER A 15 -17.54 15.95 -18.72
C SER A 15 -16.37 16.34 -19.63
N THR A 16 -15.27 16.83 -19.07
CA THR A 16 -14.10 17.30 -19.82
C THR A 16 -12.79 16.86 -19.17
N PHE A 17 -11.71 16.86 -19.94
CA PHE A 17 -10.38 16.52 -19.44
C PHE A 17 -9.85 17.53 -18.41
N THR A 18 -10.16 18.82 -18.58
CA THR A 18 -9.79 19.86 -17.62
C THR A 18 -10.46 19.63 -16.27
N ALA A 19 -11.78 19.37 -16.27
CA ALA A 19 -12.50 19.02 -15.06
C ALA A 19 -11.94 17.75 -14.40
N ALA A 20 -11.59 16.73 -15.20
CA ALA A 20 -10.95 15.53 -14.67
C ALA A 20 -9.61 15.83 -13.97
N LYS A 21 -8.78 16.72 -14.52
CA LYS A 21 -7.53 17.15 -13.89
C LYS A 21 -7.77 17.88 -12.58
N GLU A 22 -8.69 18.84 -12.55
CA GLU A 22 -9.01 19.63 -11.36
C GLU A 22 -9.47 18.72 -10.22
N VAL A 23 -10.40 17.81 -10.50
CA VAL A 23 -10.90 16.83 -9.53
C VAL A 23 -9.79 15.91 -9.03
N ALA A 24 -8.83 15.52 -9.89
CA ALA A 24 -7.68 14.74 -9.42
C ALA A 24 -6.86 15.51 -8.38
N PHE A 25 -6.56 16.78 -8.62
CA PHE A 25 -5.81 17.60 -7.68
C PHE A 25 -6.59 17.86 -6.39
N GLU A 26 -7.90 18.09 -6.50
CA GLU A 26 -8.79 18.27 -5.35
C GLU A 26 -8.73 17.07 -4.40
N TRP A 27 -8.97 15.86 -4.91
CA TRP A 27 -8.96 14.65 -4.06
C TRP A 27 -7.58 14.22 -3.58
N LEU A 28 -6.52 14.57 -4.31
CA LEU A 28 -5.15 14.40 -3.83
C LEU A 28 -4.87 15.36 -2.66
N GLY A 29 -5.32 16.62 -2.74
CA GLY A 29 -5.18 17.62 -1.69
C GLY A 29 -6.07 17.36 -0.46
N ALA A 30 -7.27 16.83 -0.67
CA ALA A 30 -8.22 16.48 0.38
C ALA A 30 -7.91 15.14 1.08
N CYS A 31 -6.91 14.40 0.61
CA CYS A 31 -6.58 13.08 1.16
C CYS A 31 -6.24 13.17 2.66
N PRO A 32 -6.98 12.46 3.52
CA PRO A 32 -6.70 12.49 4.95
C PRO A 32 -5.28 11.99 5.27
N THR A 33 -4.61 12.64 6.21
CA THR A 33 -3.21 12.32 6.53
C THR A 33 -3.03 10.89 7.04
N ASP A 34 -4.03 10.34 7.74
CA ASP A 34 -4.04 8.94 8.18
C ASP A 34 -4.08 7.95 7.00
N VAL A 35 -4.80 8.27 5.92
CA VAL A 35 -4.82 7.47 4.69
C VAL A 35 -3.45 7.46 4.01
N ILE A 36 -2.78 8.61 3.98
CA ILE A 36 -1.41 8.74 3.46
C ILE A 36 -0.45 7.92 4.32
N ARG A 37 -0.49 8.08 5.65
CA ARG A 37 0.36 7.31 6.59
C ARG A 37 0.15 5.81 6.45
N ARG A 38 -1.10 5.34 6.39
CA ARG A 38 -1.42 3.93 6.24
C ARG A 38 -0.87 3.36 4.93
N PHE A 39 -0.89 4.15 3.86
CA PHE A 39 -0.29 3.74 2.59
C PHE A 39 1.22 3.61 2.68
N ILE A 40 1.91 4.62 3.19
CA ILE A 40 3.37 4.61 3.32
C ILE A 40 3.80 3.43 4.20
N ASN A 41 3.12 3.20 5.33
CA ASN A 41 3.42 2.09 6.21
C ASN A 41 3.20 0.72 5.53
N CYS A 42 2.12 0.58 4.76
CA CYS A 42 1.85 -0.65 3.99
C CYS A 42 2.93 -0.88 2.93
N ALA A 43 3.26 0.15 2.14
CA ALA A 43 4.29 0.08 1.11
C ALA A 43 5.66 -0.26 1.70
N TRP A 44 5.99 0.32 2.86
CA TRP A 44 7.23 0.02 3.57
C TRP A 44 7.29 -1.44 4.05
N GLY A 45 6.17 -1.99 4.52
CA GLY A 45 6.06 -3.42 4.85
C GLY A 45 6.40 -4.32 3.66
N PHE A 46 5.83 -4.03 2.48
CA PHE A 46 6.14 -4.77 1.25
C PHE A 46 7.60 -4.63 0.83
N MET A 47 8.14 -3.41 0.85
CA MET A 47 9.55 -3.18 0.53
C MET A 47 10.47 -3.95 1.48
N SER A 48 10.17 -3.96 2.79
CA SER A 48 10.91 -4.75 3.76
C SER A 48 10.88 -6.24 3.43
N THR A 49 9.72 -6.80 3.07
CA THR A 49 9.63 -8.22 2.69
C THR A 49 10.43 -8.56 1.44
N TYR A 50 10.41 -7.66 0.43
CA TYR A 50 11.20 -7.83 -0.78
C TYR A 50 12.70 -7.75 -0.50
N CYS A 51 13.14 -6.80 0.34
CA CYS A 51 14.54 -6.71 0.77
C CYS A 51 15.01 -7.96 1.52
N CYS A 52 14.10 -8.67 2.19
CA CYS A 52 14.40 -9.95 2.83
C CYS A 52 14.29 -11.15 1.88
N GLY A 53 13.96 -10.97 0.59
CA GLY A 53 13.90 -12.05 -0.40
C GLY A 53 12.52 -12.69 -0.60
N LEU A 54 11.50 -12.29 0.16
CA LEU A 54 10.14 -12.80 -0.04
C LEU A 54 9.51 -12.14 -1.27
N THR A 55 8.82 -12.93 -2.09
CA THR A 55 8.13 -12.42 -3.28
C THR A 55 6.68 -12.87 -3.35
N GLY A 56 5.87 -12.19 -4.15
CA GLY A 56 4.48 -12.57 -4.44
C GLY A 56 3.63 -12.79 -3.19
N ARG A 57 2.98 -13.97 -3.12
CA ARG A 57 2.07 -14.34 -2.03
C ARG A 57 2.76 -14.46 -0.66
N ALA A 58 4.07 -14.74 -0.65
CA ALA A 58 4.87 -14.80 0.58
C ALA A 58 4.99 -13.43 1.25
N ALA A 59 5.34 -12.43 0.45
CA ALA A 59 5.44 -11.04 0.87
C ALA A 59 4.07 -10.53 1.36
N GLU A 60 2.99 -10.81 0.62
CA GLU A 60 1.64 -10.42 1.02
C GLU A 60 1.22 -11.05 2.35
N TRP A 61 1.49 -12.35 2.53
CA TRP A 61 1.20 -13.04 3.78
C TRP A 61 1.99 -12.46 4.95
N ALA A 62 3.29 -12.21 4.76
CA ALA A 62 4.16 -11.62 5.76
C ALA A 62 3.68 -10.22 6.18
N VAL A 63 3.35 -9.33 5.23
CA VAL A 63 2.81 -8.00 5.53
C VAL A 63 1.47 -8.08 6.28
N LYS A 64 0.59 -9.02 5.94
CA LYS A 64 -0.69 -9.20 6.65
C LYS A 64 -0.54 -9.78 8.05
N LYS A 65 0.44 -10.66 8.26
CA LYS A 65 0.70 -11.33 9.54
C LYS A 65 1.48 -10.41 10.49
N GLN A 66 2.35 -9.57 9.96
CA GLN A 66 3.17 -8.63 10.72
C GLN A 66 2.34 -7.43 11.20
N ARG A 67 1.85 -7.50 12.45
CA ARG A 67 1.08 -6.41 13.09
C ARG A 67 1.93 -5.49 13.97
N GLY A 68 3.25 -5.62 13.95
CA GLY A 68 4.19 -4.91 14.83
C GLY A 68 5.03 -3.83 14.15
N HIS A 69 5.71 -3.00 14.96
CA HIS A 69 6.52 -1.85 14.51
C HIS A 69 7.80 -2.17 13.73
N ARG A 70 8.22 -3.43 13.68
CA ARG A 70 9.54 -3.80 13.13
C ARG A 70 9.38 -4.43 11.76
N ALA A 71 10.32 -4.09 10.88
CA ALA A 71 10.63 -4.82 9.67
C ALA A 71 10.61 -6.34 9.91
N VAL A 72 10.30 -7.12 8.87
CA VAL A 72 10.26 -8.59 8.95
C VAL A 72 11.63 -9.07 9.41
N SER A 73 11.68 -9.74 10.57
CA SER A 73 12.95 -10.27 11.08
C SER A 73 13.44 -11.38 10.15
N GLU A 74 14.72 -11.40 9.83
CA GLU A 74 15.35 -12.38 8.94
C GLU A 74 14.97 -13.84 9.27
N LEU A 75 14.91 -14.19 10.56
CA LEU A 75 14.43 -15.49 11.05
C LEU A 75 12.98 -15.83 10.66
N ALA A 76 12.09 -14.84 10.74
CA ALA A 76 10.69 -15.01 10.32
C ALA A 76 10.61 -15.16 8.80
N THR A 77 11.45 -14.43 8.07
CA THR A 77 11.56 -14.51 6.62
C THR A 77 11.97 -15.91 6.16
N THR A 78 13.04 -16.47 6.72
CA THR A 78 13.52 -17.83 6.40
C THR A 78 12.49 -18.90 6.75
N SER A 79 11.78 -18.73 7.87
CA SER A 79 10.71 -19.66 8.27
C SER A 79 9.52 -19.64 7.31
N ILE A 80 9.19 -18.46 6.75
CA ILE A 80 8.09 -18.30 5.78
C ILE A 80 8.49 -18.87 4.42
N GLU A 81 9.72 -18.62 3.98
CA GLU A 81 10.25 -19.16 2.73
C GLU A 81 10.29 -20.69 2.75
N ALA A 82 10.70 -21.30 3.87
CA ALA A 82 10.72 -22.76 4.04
C ALA A 82 9.32 -23.42 4.05
N VAL A 83 8.25 -22.66 4.30
CA VAL A 83 6.86 -23.16 4.26
C VAL A 83 6.23 -22.98 2.87
N LEU A 84 6.79 -22.08 2.05
CA LEU A 84 6.23 -21.70 0.75
C LEU A 84 6.97 -22.31 -0.45
N ASN A 85 8.20 -22.79 -0.25
CA ASN A 85 8.96 -23.66 -1.16
C ASN A 85 8.74 -25.13 -0.82
#